data_AF-A0A1V5SS49-F1
#
_entry.id   AF-A0A1V5SS49-F1
#
_cell.length_a   1.000
_cell.length_b   1.000
_cell.length_c   1.000
_cell.angle_alpha   90.00
_cell.angle_beta   90.00
_cell.angle_gamma   90.00
#
_symmetry.space_group_name_H-M   'P 1'
#
loop_
_entity.id
_entity.type
_entity.pdbx_description
1 polymer ?
#
loop_
_entity_poly.entity_id
_entity_poly.type
_entity_poly.pdbx_seq_one_letter_code
_entity_poly.pdbx_strand_id
1 'polypeptide(L)' 'MFQDDEPKDWETEEEEVPPVLREKWAKDEILGPESVICPSCKNCVPSGSMNCLYCGERVLRSAGFLSGLLARVKKLFFK' A
#
# COMPACT_ATOMS: atom_id res chain seq x y z
N MET A 1 -45.72 15.02 -28.96
CA MET A 1 -44.32 15.47 -29.10
C MET A 1 -43.76 15.47 -27.68
N PHE A 2 -43.08 14.39 -27.28
CA PHE A 2 -42.44 14.34 -25.96
C PHE A 2 -41.06 14.98 -26.13
N GLN A 3 -40.84 16.08 -25.42
CA GLN A 3 -39.52 16.72 -25.32
C GLN A 3 -38.74 15.90 -24.29
N ASP A 4 -37.86 15.03 -24.78
CA ASP A 4 -36.88 14.31 -23.96
C ASP A 4 -35.75 15.28 -23.58
N ASP A 5 -36.03 16.17 -22.64
CA ASP A 5 -35.03 17.01 -21.97
C ASP A 5 -34.65 16.37 -20.62
N GLU A 6 -34.05 15.18 -20.66
CA GLU A 6 -33.28 14.68 -19.52
C GLU A 6 -31.82 15.18 -19.66
N PRO A 7 -31.28 15.90 -18.66
CA PRO A 7 -29.89 16.33 -18.72
C PRO A 7 -29.01 15.08 -18.71
N LYS A 8 -28.20 14.94 -19.76
CA LYS A 8 -27.33 13.81 -19.99
C LYS A 8 -26.05 13.97 -19.16
N ASP A 9 -26.21 13.80 -17.86
CA ASP A 9 -25.21 13.94 -16.79
C ASP A 9 -24.10 12.87 -16.80
N TRP A 10 -24.03 12.07 -17.86
CA TRP A 10 -23.00 11.07 -18.09
C TRP A 10 -21.97 11.46 -19.15
N GLU A 11 -21.98 12.69 -19.66
CA GLU A 11 -20.81 13.24 -20.36
C GLU A 11 -19.67 13.37 -19.35
N THR A 12 -18.99 12.24 -19.17
CA THR A 12 -17.78 12.12 -18.39
C THR A 12 -16.74 12.96 -19.11
N GLU A 13 -16.59 14.19 -18.67
CA GLU A 13 -15.46 15.03 -19.04
C GLU A 13 -14.21 14.18 -18.76
N GLU A 14 -13.47 13.82 -19.81
CA GLU A 14 -12.25 13.03 -19.69
C GLU A 14 -11.19 13.91 -18.99
N GLU A 15 -11.31 14.02 -17.67
CA GLU A 15 -10.38 14.74 -16.83
C GLU A 15 -9.04 13.99 -16.93
N GLU A 16 -8.10 14.57 -17.68
CA GLU A 16 -6.81 13.96 -17.93
C GLU A 16 -6.14 13.62 -16.59
N VAL A 17 -5.91 12.33 -16.36
CA VAL A 17 -5.31 11.84 -15.11
C VAL A 17 -4.04 12.65 -14.80
N PRO A 18 -3.95 13.27 -13.60
CA PRO A 18 -2.81 14.08 -13.22
C PRO A 18 -1.48 13.36 -13.48
N PRO A 19 -0.45 14.05 -14.00
CA PRO A 19 0.82 13.43 -14.38
C PRO A 19 1.50 12.69 -13.21
N VAL A 20 1.29 13.18 -11.97
CA VAL A 20 1.83 12.57 -10.74
C VAL A 20 1.27 11.17 -10.49
N LEU A 21 -0.01 10.93 -10.81
CA LEU A 21 -0.62 9.61 -10.64
C LEU A 21 -0.12 8.62 -11.69
N ARG A 22 0.08 9.10 -12.93
CA ARG A 22 0.65 8.29 -14.03
C ARG A 22 2.06 7.79 -13.68
N GLU A 23 2.92 8.67 -13.15
CA GLU A 23 4.26 8.27 -12.73
C GLU A 23 4.26 7.26 -11.58
N LYS A 24 3.33 7.40 -10.63
CA LYS A 24 3.20 6.44 -9.52
C LYS A 24 2.79 5.07 -10.02
N TRP A 25 1.76 5.00 -10.88
CA TRP A 25 1.29 3.73 -11.43
C TRP A 25 2.34 3.05 -12.31
N ALA A 26 3.08 3.81 -13.12
CA ALA A 26 4.19 3.26 -13.91
C ALA A 26 5.27 2.64 -13.01
N LYS A 27 5.60 3.27 -11.87
CA LYS A 27 6.55 2.71 -10.90
C LYS A 27 6.02 1.44 -10.24
N ASP A 28 4.75 1.44 -9.84
CA ASP A 28 4.09 0.29 -9.21
C ASP A 28 3.98 -0.91 -10.19
N GLU A 29 3.76 -0.65 -11.48
CA GLU A 29 3.70 -1.69 -12.53
C GLU A 29 5.08 -2.32 -12.79
N ILE A 30 6.15 -1.53 -12.80
CA ILE A 30 7.52 -2.02 -13.03
C ILE A 30 8.04 -2.81 -11.82
N LEU A 31 7.77 -2.32 -10.60
CA LEU A 31 8.31 -2.92 -9.37
C LEU A 31 7.49 -4.10 -8.85
N GLY A 32 6.25 -4.24 -9.32
CA GLY A 32 5.32 -5.25 -8.83
C GLY A 32 4.89 -5.01 -7.38
N PRO A 33 4.03 -5.87 -6.82
CA PRO A 33 3.61 -5.74 -5.44
C PRO A 33 4.82 -5.87 -4.51
N GLU A 34 5.09 -4.83 -3.71
CA GLU A 34 6.15 -4.84 -2.71
C GLU A 34 6.09 -6.15 -1.91
N SER A 35 7.23 -6.78 -1.61
CA SER A 35 7.30 -7.97 -0.75
C SER A 35 8.07 -7.68 0.53
N VAL A 36 7.67 -8.35 1.62
CA VAL A 36 8.29 -8.26 2.94
C VAL A 36 8.67 -9.65 3.43
N ILE A 37 9.70 -9.71 4.28
CA ILE A 37 10.14 -10.95 4.92
C ILE A 37 9.31 -11.14 6.19
N CYS A 38 8.67 -12.31 6.33
CA CYS A 38 7.96 -12.65 7.56
C CYS A 38 8.95 -12.75 8.74
N PRO A 39 8.71 -12.06 9.87
CA PRO A 39 9.61 -12.12 11.02
C PRO A 39 9.66 -13.48 11.71
N SER A 40 8.61 -14.30 11.55
CA SER A 40 8.48 -15.62 12.19
C SER A 40 9.12 -16.74 11.36
N CYS A 41 8.70 -16.91 10.10
CA CYS A 41 9.19 -18.01 9.25
C CYS A 41 10.21 -17.60 8.18
N LYS A 42 10.53 -16.30 8.06
CA LYS A 42 11.47 -15.74 7.09
C LYS A 42 11.11 -15.94 5.61
N ASN A 43 9.92 -16.44 5.31
CA ASN A 43 9.43 -16.51 3.93
C ASN A 43 9.10 -15.11 3.41
N CYS A 44 9.36 -14.88 2.12
CA CYS A 44 8.90 -13.69 1.41
C CYS A 44 7.40 -13.76 1.20
N VAL A 45 6.69 -12.70 1.59
CA VAL A 45 5.25 -12.57 1.45
C VAL A 45 4.90 -11.20 0.88
N PRO A 46 3.80 -11.06 0.13
CA PRO A 46 3.39 -9.78 -0.41
C PRO A 46 3.05 -8.79 0.72
N SER A 47 3.49 -7.54 0.59
CA SER A 47 3.32 -6.47 1.59
C SER A 47 1.87 -6.05 1.82
N GLY A 48 0.98 -6.42 0.92
CA GLY A 48 -0.46 -6.28 1.08
C GLY A 48 -1.09 -7.32 2.01
N SER A 49 -0.38 -8.39 2.36
CA SER A 49 -0.90 -9.43 3.26
C SER A 49 -0.77 -9.03 4.72
N MET A 50 -1.87 -9.09 5.47
CA MET A 50 -1.85 -8.88 6.93
C MET A 50 -1.22 -10.06 7.67
N ASN A 51 -1.33 -11.26 7.13
CA ASN A 51 -0.84 -12.50 7.71
C ASN A 51 0.08 -13.21 6.73
N CYS A 52 1.08 -13.91 7.26
CA CYS A 52 1.98 -14.71 6.47
C CYS A 52 1.21 -15.92 5.91
N LEU A 53 1.23 -16.09 4.59
CA LEU A 53 0.57 -17.21 3.92
C LEU A 53 1.17 -18.58 4.27
N TYR A 54 2.37 -18.62 4.84
CA TYR A 54 3.08 -19.85 5.17
C TYR A 54 2.88 -20.28 6.63
N CYS A 55 3.06 -19.37 7.58
CA CYS A 55 2.98 -19.69 9.00
C CYS A 55 1.74 -19.14 9.72
N GLY A 56 0.92 -18.33 9.05
CA GLY A 56 -0.27 -17.70 9.63
C GLY A 56 0.02 -16.52 10.57
N GLU A 57 1.29 -16.25 10.89
CA GLU A 57 1.68 -15.16 11.79
C GLU A 57 1.36 -13.79 11.18
N ARG A 58 0.97 -12.82 12.01
CA ARG A 58 0.68 -11.46 11.55
C ARG A 58 1.97 -10.78 11.05
N VAL A 59 1.95 -10.33 9.80
CA VAL A 59 3.04 -9.58 9.19
C VAL A 59 2.79 -8.12 9.53
N LEU A 60 3.39 -7.67 10.63
CA LEU A 60 3.34 -6.26 11.02
C LEU A 60 4.04 -5.44 9.92
N ARG A 61 3.25 -4.84 9.03
CA ARG A 61 3.73 -3.75 8.17
C ARG A 61 4.30 -2.71 9.13
N SER A 62 5.61 -2.50 9.12
CA SER A 62 6.27 -1.53 10.00
C SER A 62 5.83 -0.13 9.56
N ALA A 63 4.61 0.24 9.94
CA ALA A 63 4.09 1.57 9.76
C ALA A 63 4.83 2.46 10.75
N GLY A 64 5.77 3.25 10.24
CA GLY A 64 6.24 4.44 10.93
C GLY A 64 7.72 4.44 11.28
N PHE A 65 8.32 5.56 10.91
CA PHE A 65 9.59 6.14 11.34
C PHE A 65 9.92 5.99 12.85
N LEU A 66 8.92 5.73 13.71
CA LEU A 66 9.08 5.61 15.16
C LEU A 66 9.57 4.22 15.63
N SER A 67 9.53 3.18 14.79
CA SER A 67 9.99 1.83 15.19
C SER A 67 11.50 1.77 15.43
N GLY A 68 12.29 2.58 14.71
CA GLY A 68 13.74 2.65 14.87
C GLY A 68 14.20 3.36 16.15
N LEU A 69 13.37 4.27 16.69
CA LEU A 69 13.69 5.02 17.91
C LEU A 69 13.51 4.16 19.17
N LEU A 70 12.46 3.34 19.25
CA LEU A 70 12.20 2.47 20.41
C LEU A 70 13.24 1.35 20.56
N ALA A 71 13.85 0.89 19.45
CA ALA A 71 14.92 -0.12 19.49
C ALA A 71 16.21 0.40 20.17
N ARG A 72 16.53 1.70 20.04
CA ARG A 72 17.70 2.31 20.68
C ARG A 72 17.51 2.56 22.17
N VAL A 73 16.28 2.89 22.61
CA VAL A 73 16.00 3.20 24.02
C VAL A 73 16.10 1.96 24.92
N LYS A 74 15.71 0.77 24.45
CA LYS A 74 15.84 -0.48 25.23
C LYS A 74 17.29 -0.84 25.61
N LYS A 75 18.30 -0.33 24.89
CA LYS A 75 19.72 -0.62 25.16
C LYS A 75 20.29 0.18 26.35
N LEU A 76 19.63 1.25 26.76
CA LEU A 76 20.10 2.14 27.84
C LEU A 76 19.47 1.83 29.20
N PHE A 77 18.32 1.15 29.24
CA PHE A 77 17.59 0.87 30.50
C PHE A 77 17.84 -0.54 31.07
N PHE A 78 18.62 -1.38 30.38
CA PHE A 78 19.10 -2.69 30.89
C PHE A 78 20.59 -2.62 31.22
N LYS A 79 20.96 -1.83 32.24
CA LYS A 79 22.26 -1.89 32.91
C LYS A 79 22.05 -2.02 34.42
#